data_AF-A0A0C1QEG5-F1
#
_entry.id   AF-A0A0C1QEG5-F1
#
_cell.length_a   1.000
_cell.length_b   1.000
_cell.length_c   1.000
_cell.angle_alpha   90.00
_cell.angle_beta   90.00
_cell.angle_gamma   90.00
#
_symmetry.space_group_name_H-M   'P 1'
#
loop_
_entity.id
_entity.type
_entity.pdbx_description
1 polymer ?
#
loop_
_entity_poly.entity_id
_entity_poly.type
_entity_poly.pdbx_seq_one_letter_code
_entity_poly.pdbx_strand_id
1 'polypeptide(L)'
;MSEQNNDGAPMDPTLANTEQSEDIQASSQNESLVTPEVTPEAMALSDQQTELETQQEQAAPLQLQSNESPPPIQRNAHDYIYALGQLNIVFPNEGIKRQFLSVAMDLGVNEKAYYEVFTNKALPVTNPARDKYLYLAEQVDWVLHIDQQPRYVLMPTTPVELQQLIAALKPPSDTLEPIYTCVIGHVSAAQNDLALPEVICQQVYHHTLTDLHNTMQQISSAETNAIQDVIRELELKPNLGRNDYDRAKNFVAFRYPDIYVHTHKMLTGSNAIPNASLLRIAFTHFDSQSEHQLVDITLTYKENASPRHHYYFLRVDVSGLYPFINTEIQPFMPLQTMIASG
;
A
#
# COMPACT_ATOMS: atom_id res chain seq x y z
N MET A 1 -64.86 32.07 9.48
CA MET A 1 -64.84 32.40 10.92
C MET A 1 -63.41 32.10 11.35
N SER A 2 -62.47 33.04 11.23
CA SER A 2 -62.35 34.34 11.94
C SER A 2 -61.47 34.18 13.19
N GLU A 3 -60.48 35.02 13.49
CA GLU A 3 -59.94 36.19 12.76
C GLU A 3 -58.60 36.64 13.40
N GLN A 4 -57.69 37.25 12.61
CA GLN A 4 -56.68 38.28 13.01
C GLN A 4 -55.59 37.86 14.05
N ASN A 5 -54.42 38.50 14.26
CA ASN A 5 -53.52 39.43 13.51
C ASN A 5 -52.09 39.29 14.16
N ASN A 6 -50.99 40.02 13.88
CA ASN A 6 -50.69 41.25 13.14
C ASN A 6 -49.24 41.22 12.54
N ASP A 7 -48.82 42.31 11.89
CA ASP A 7 -47.53 42.56 11.21
C ASP A 7 -46.26 42.72 12.08
N GLY A 8 -45.08 42.76 11.42
CA GLY A 8 -43.83 43.31 11.97
C GLY A 8 -42.63 43.34 11.00
N ALA A 9 -42.43 44.42 10.24
CA ALA A 9 -41.29 44.69 9.33
C ALA A 9 -41.22 46.20 8.94
N PRO A 10 -40.19 46.71 8.22
CA PRO A 10 -38.73 46.63 8.44
C PRO A 10 -38.03 48.03 8.35
N MET A 11 -36.69 48.05 8.14
CA MET A 11 -35.77 49.17 7.76
C MET A 11 -34.92 49.85 8.87
N ASP A 12 -33.58 49.65 8.81
CA ASP A 12 -32.51 50.55 8.26
C ASP A 12 -32.65 52.09 8.34
N PRO A 13 -31.58 52.92 8.14
CA PRO A 13 -30.11 52.74 8.28
C PRO A 13 -29.44 53.88 9.13
N THR A 14 -28.10 53.91 9.29
CA THR A 14 -27.26 55.15 9.18
C THR A 14 -25.72 54.95 9.28
N LEU A 15 -24.99 55.53 8.30
CA LEU A 15 -23.79 56.43 8.35
C LEU A 15 -22.71 56.33 9.46
N ALA A 16 -21.44 56.77 9.28
CA ALA A 16 -20.54 56.99 8.12
C ALA A 16 -19.17 57.55 8.61
N ASN A 17 -18.07 57.28 7.88
CA ASN A 17 -16.92 58.19 7.57
C ASN A 17 -15.79 57.38 6.85
N THR A 18 -15.03 57.76 5.79
CA THR A 18 -14.36 59.00 5.27
C THR A 18 -13.26 59.57 6.21
N GLU A 19 -12.03 59.95 5.80
CA GLU A 19 -11.24 60.00 4.54
C GLU A 19 -9.79 59.45 4.82
N GLN A 20 -8.74 59.46 3.97
CA GLN A 20 -8.44 60.04 2.63
C GLN A 20 -7.36 59.21 1.86
N SER A 21 -6.79 59.80 0.80
CA SER A 21 -5.86 59.31 -0.24
C SER A 21 -4.35 59.46 0.05
N GLU A 22 -3.48 58.84 -0.78
CA GLU A 22 -2.47 59.56 -1.59
C GLU A 22 -1.82 58.70 -2.71
N ASP A 23 -1.31 59.34 -3.78
CA ASP A 23 -0.73 58.76 -5.01
C ASP A 23 0.81 58.85 -5.05
N ILE A 24 1.49 57.89 -5.70
CA ILE A 24 2.73 58.14 -6.47
C ILE A 24 2.70 57.31 -7.78
N GLN A 25 3.09 57.95 -8.89
CA GLN A 25 3.06 57.36 -10.24
C GLN A 25 4.43 56.83 -10.73
N ALA A 26 4.34 55.79 -11.57
CA ALA A 26 5.08 55.54 -12.81
C ALA A 26 6.63 55.62 -12.86
N SER A 27 7.23 54.59 -13.48
CA SER A 27 8.05 54.78 -14.68
C SER A 27 8.11 53.49 -15.52
N SER A 28 8.25 53.63 -16.83
CA SER A 28 8.21 52.53 -17.81
C SER A 28 9.46 52.56 -18.69
N GLN A 29 9.94 51.42 -19.17
CA GLN A 29 10.72 51.35 -20.40
C GLN A 29 10.65 49.97 -21.08
N ASN A 30 10.70 49.99 -22.42
CA ASN A 30 10.77 48.81 -23.29
C ASN A 30 12.23 48.47 -23.59
N GLU A 31 12.50 47.18 -23.85
CA GLU A 31 13.37 46.65 -24.92
C GLU A 31 13.50 45.12 -24.74
N SER A 32 13.79 44.28 -25.74
CA SER A 32 13.41 44.22 -27.16
C SER A 32 13.79 42.82 -27.68
N LEU A 33 13.30 42.37 -28.85
CA LEU A 33 13.70 41.07 -29.43
C LEU A 33 15.06 41.16 -30.12
N VAL A 34 15.99 40.24 -29.84
CA VAL A 34 16.89 39.66 -30.85
C VAL A 34 17.17 38.18 -30.53
N THR A 35 16.79 37.29 -31.43
CA THR A 35 17.43 35.97 -31.62
C THR A 35 18.40 36.04 -32.80
N PRO A 36 19.47 35.23 -32.78
CA PRO A 36 20.07 34.76 -34.03
C PRO A 36 20.11 33.22 -34.08
N GLU A 37 19.25 32.66 -34.92
CA GLU A 37 19.36 31.30 -35.44
C GLU A 37 20.39 31.31 -36.59
N VAL A 38 21.43 30.46 -36.54
CA VAL A 38 22.38 30.30 -37.66
C VAL A 38 22.81 28.85 -37.83
N THR A 39 22.27 28.22 -38.88
CA THR A 39 22.72 26.98 -39.51
C THR A 39 22.27 27.02 -40.98
N PRO A 40 22.83 26.20 -41.89
CA PRO A 40 24.21 25.70 -41.96
C PRO A 40 24.82 25.93 -43.37
N GLU A 41 26.14 25.85 -43.53
CA GLU A 41 26.72 25.66 -44.88
C GLU A 41 28.07 24.91 -44.85
N ALA A 42 28.50 24.39 -46.01
CA ALA A 42 29.47 23.30 -46.14
C ALA A 42 30.64 23.63 -47.11
N MET A 43 31.21 22.60 -47.78
CA MET A 43 32.43 22.63 -48.63
C MET A 43 33.75 22.69 -47.82
N ALA A 44 34.90 22.17 -48.23
CA ALA A 44 35.34 21.31 -49.37
C ALA A 44 36.78 20.79 -49.07
N LEU A 45 37.41 19.78 -49.69
CA LEU A 45 37.02 18.75 -50.68
C LEU A 45 38.10 17.64 -50.66
N SER A 46 37.77 16.36 -50.91
CA SER A 46 38.68 15.37 -51.53
C SER A 46 37.95 14.09 -51.94
N ASP A 47 37.89 13.81 -53.24
CA ASP A 47 37.40 12.55 -53.80
C ASP A 47 38.45 11.43 -53.75
N GLN A 48 38.00 10.18 -53.84
CA GLN A 48 38.38 9.32 -54.97
C GLN A 48 37.32 8.25 -55.23
N GLN A 49 37.02 8.02 -56.51
CA GLN A 49 35.96 7.11 -56.98
C GLN A 49 36.55 5.76 -57.39
N THR A 50 35.78 4.67 -57.26
CA THR A 50 35.84 3.53 -58.20
C THR A 50 34.49 2.81 -58.29
N GLU A 51 33.79 3.07 -59.40
CA GLU A 51 32.92 2.19 -60.20
C GLU A 51 31.77 1.36 -59.56
N LEU A 52 30.60 1.44 -60.21
CA LEU A 52 29.51 0.46 -60.13
C LEU A 52 29.75 -0.64 -61.18
N GLU A 53 29.33 -1.88 -60.93
CA GLU A 53 28.20 -2.43 -61.71
C GLU A 53 27.54 -3.69 -61.12
N THR A 54 26.22 -3.69 -61.25
CA THR A 54 25.17 -4.58 -60.72
C THR A 54 25.30 -6.07 -61.06
N GLN A 55 25.10 -6.97 -60.08
CA GLN A 55 24.51 -8.30 -60.31
C GLN A 55 23.52 -8.75 -59.22
N GLN A 56 22.24 -8.76 -59.63
CA GLN A 56 21.13 -9.66 -59.24
C GLN A 56 20.84 -9.99 -57.76
N GLU A 57 19.61 -9.67 -57.35
CA GLU A 57 18.97 -10.20 -56.13
C GLU A 57 18.72 -11.71 -56.22
N GLN A 58 19.15 -12.46 -55.21
CA GLN A 58 18.47 -13.69 -54.79
C GLN A 58 18.26 -13.65 -53.27
N ALA A 59 16.99 -13.60 -52.85
CA ALA A 59 16.63 -13.50 -51.45
C ALA A 59 16.85 -14.83 -50.72
N ALA A 60 17.95 -14.94 -49.97
CA ALA A 60 18.08 -15.95 -48.94
C ALA A 60 17.19 -15.58 -47.73
N PRO A 61 16.40 -16.51 -47.16
CA PRO A 61 15.58 -16.20 -46.00
C PRO A 61 16.46 -15.91 -44.79
N LEU A 62 16.27 -14.73 -44.18
CA LEU A 62 16.80 -14.42 -42.86
C LEU A 62 16.27 -15.46 -41.87
N GLN A 63 17.14 -16.38 -41.45
CA GLN A 63 16.86 -17.22 -40.29
C GLN A 63 16.73 -16.29 -39.08
N LEU A 64 15.54 -16.22 -38.49
CA LEU A 64 15.38 -15.60 -37.19
C LEU A 64 16.25 -16.39 -36.21
N GLN A 65 17.38 -15.81 -35.82
CA GLN A 65 18.05 -16.22 -34.60
C GLN A 65 17.03 -16.02 -33.48
N SER A 66 16.60 -17.12 -32.87
CA SER A 66 15.75 -17.07 -31.69
C SER A 66 16.49 -16.29 -30.62
N ASN A 67 16.00 -15.10 -30.26
CA ASN A 67 16.42 -14.43 -29.04
C ASN A 67 16.30 -15.45 -27.91
N GLU A 68 17.43 -15.85 -27.33
CA GLU A 68 17.41 -16.59 -26.08
C GLU A 68 16.70 -15.69 -25.06
N SER A 69 15.54 -16.16 -24.58
CA SER A 69 14.89 -15.51 -23.44
C SER A 69 15.92 -15.38 -22.32
N PRO A 70 16.09 -14.21 -21.69
CA PRO A 70 16.99 -14.09 -20.56
C PRO A 70 16.62 -15.17 -19.54
N PRO A 71 17.62 -15.86 -18.94
CA PRO A 71 17.36 -17.07 -18.16
C PRO A 71 16.31 -16.75 -17.08
N PRO A 72 15.28 -17.60 -16.92
CA PRO A 72 14.21 -17.31 -15.98
C PRO A 72 14.84 -17.13 -14.60
N ILE A 73 14.68 -15.94 -14.03
CA ILE A 73 15.21 -15.65 -12.70
C ILE A 73 14.50 -16.57 -11.74
N GLN A 74 15.18 -17.65 -11.32
CA GLN A 74 14.71 -18.59 -10.31
C GLN A 74 14.74 -17.89 -8.94
N ARG A 75 13.79 -16.98 -8.74
CA ARG A 75 13.45 -16.41 -7.44
C ARG A 75 12.92 -17.56 -6.60
N ASN A 76 13.71 -18.00 -5.65
CA ASN A 76 13.31 -19.07 -4.73
C ASN A 76 11.99 -18.67 -4.04
N ALA A 77 11.00 -19.56 -4.03
CA ALA A 77 9.71 -19.30 -3.37
C ALA A 77 9.86 -18.98 -1.87
N HIS A 78 10.97 -19.40 -1.27
CA HIS A 78 11.34 -19.24 0.15
C HIS A 78 11.72 -17.81 0.59
N ASP A 79 11.86 -16.87 -0.35
CA ASP A 79 12.29 -15.50 -0.08
C ASP A 79 11.19 -14.44 -0.28
N TYR A 80 9.97 -14.85 -0.67
CA TYR A 80 8.81 -13.97 -0.70
C TYR A 80 8.31 -13.65 0.72
N ILE A 81 7.93 -12.38 0.95
CA ILE A 81 7.25 -11.97 2.17
C ILE A 81 5.95 -11.22 1.90
N TYR A 82 5.03 -11.35 2.87
CA TYR A 82 3.85 -10.52 3.04
C TYR A 82 3.81 -10.12 4.52
N ALA A 83 4.65 -9.17 4.92
CA ALA A 83 4.83 -8.77 6.32
C ALA A 83 3.84 -7.70 6.76
N LEU A 84 3.56 -7.67 8.07
CA LEU A 84 2.73 -6.68 8.74
C LEU A 84 3.52 -6.09 9.92
N GLY A 85 3.71 -4.78 9.95
CA GLY A 85 4.48 -4.11 11.02
C GLY A 85 4.15 -2.63 11.15
N GLN A 86 4.96 -1.89 11.90
CA GLN A 86 4.90 -0.43 12.02
C GLN A 86 6.12 0.18 11.34
N LEU A 87 5.97 1.32 10.67
CA LEU A 87 7.05 1.94 9.92
C LEU A 87 7.78 3.01 10.75
N ASN A 88 9.09 2.88 10.85
CA ASN A 88 10.00 3.92 11.35
C ASN A 88 10.99 4.30 10.23
N ILE A 89 11.70 5.42 10.42
CA ILE A 89 12.87 5.78 9.62
C ILE A 89 14.14 5.76 10.47
N VAL A 90 15.27 5.46 9.84
CA VAL A 90 16.61 5.71 10.38
C VAL A 90 17.37 6.61 9.38
N PHE A 91 18.20 7.51 9.89
CA PHE A 91 19.05 8.35 9.05
C PHE A 91 20.42 7.65 8.88
N PRO A 92 20.85 7.31 7.65
CA PRO A 92 22.09 6.56 7.44
C PRO A 92 23.35 7.37 7.82
N ASN A 93 23.25 8.70 7.88
CA ASN A 93 24.32 9.55 8.39
C ASN A 93 23.79 10.87 9.00
N GLU A 94 24.62 11.50 9.82
CA GLU A 94 24.34 12.79 10.48
C GLU A 94 24.12 13.92 9.46
N GLY A 95 24.64 13.84 8.24
CA GLY A 95 24.43 14.83 7.18
C GLY A 95 22.97 14.92 6.72
N ILE A 96 22.37 13.78 6.33
CA ILE A 96 20.95 13.71 5.96
C ILE A 96 20.06 14.14 7.13
N LYS A 97 20.38 13.70 8.36
CA LYS A 97 19.68 14.10 9.58
C LYS A 97 19.75 15.61 9.84
N ARG A 98 20.91 16.25 9.64
CA ARG A 98 21.05 17.72 9.78
C ARG A 98 20.28 18.47 8.72
N GLN A 99 20.29 17.98 7.48
CA GLN A 99 19.49 18.56 6.39
C GLN A 99 17.98 18.45 6.68
N PHE A 100 17.52 17.28 7.14
CA PHE A 100 16.14 17.07 7.58
C PHE A 100 15.74 18.03 8.71
N LEU A 101 16.59 18.19 9.74
CA LEU A 101 16.33 19.10 10.86
C LEU A 101 16.30 20.58 10.42
N SER A 102 17.13 20.98 9.45
CA SER A 102 17.06 22.32 8.85
C SER A 102 15.71 22.54 8.15
N VAL A 103 15.27 21.58 7.33
CA VAL A 103 13.97 21.67 6.63
C VAL A 103 12.80 21.67 7.63
N ALA A 104 12.86 20.88 8.70
CA ALA A 104 11.85 20.90 9.76
C ALA A 104 11.75 22.29 10.43
N MET A 105 12.89 22.94 10.66
CA MET A 105 12.96 24.30 11.19
C MET A 105 12.43 25.34 10.18
N ASP A 106 12.81 25.25 8.90
CA ASP A 106 12.31 26.14 7.82
C ASP A 106 10.79 26.04 7.63
N LEU A 107 10.20 24.87 7.90
CA LEU A 107 8.75 24.63 7.84
C LEU A 107 8.03 24.92 9.17
N GLY A 108 8.76 25.18 10.25
CA GLY A 108 8.18 25.39 11.59
C GLY A 108 7.51 24.14 12.20
N VAL A 109 7.89 22.94 11.76
CA VAL A 109 7.31 21.66 12.21
C VAL A 109 8.19 20.97 13.25
N ASN A 110 7.62 19.97 13.95
CA ASN A 110 8.38 19.20 14.94
C ASN A 110 9.43 18.28 14.28
N GLU A 111 10.56 18.05 14.96
CA GLU A 111 11.63 17.14 14.52
C GLU A 111 11.19 15.69 14.22
N LYS A 112 10.01 15.26 14.70
CA LYS A 112 9.42 13.93 14.43
C LYS A 112 8.25 13.97 13.43
N ALA A 113 7.94 15.12 12.85
CA ALA A 113 6.87 15.30 11.87
C ALA A 113 7.30 14.85 10.46
N TYR A 114 7.82 13.63 10.34
CA TYR A 114 8.47 13.10 9.12
C TYR A 114 7.61 13.27 7.86
N TYR A 115 6.33 12.89 7.93
CA TYR A 115 5.36 13.08 6.84
C TYR A 115 5.23 14.54 6.39
N GLU A 116 5.28 15.49 7.32
CA GLU A 116 5.06 16.92 7.03
C GLU A 116 6.27 17.55 6.33
N VAL A 117 7.47 17.11 6.71
CA VAL A 117 8.73 17.45 6.05
C VAL A 117 8.80 16.84 4.66
N PHE A 118 8.62 15.51 4.52
CA PHE A 118 8.75 14.82 3.23
C PHE A 118 7.71 15.28 2.19
N THR A 119 6.48 15.58 2.62
CA THR A 119 5.40 16.03 1.72
C THR A 119 5.24 17.56 1.62
N ASN A 120 6.12 18.34 2.25
CA ASN A 120 6.04 19.81 2.36
C ASN A 120 4.59 20.28 2.64
N LYS A 121 3.99 19.73 3.71
CA LYS A 121 2.53 19.75 3.97
C LYS A 121 1.87 21.14 3.90
N ALA A 122 2.64 22.21 4.12
CA ALA A 122 2.19 23.60 3.97
C ALA A 122 1.67 23.94 2.55
N LEU A 123 2.03 23.17 1.52
CA LEU A 123 1.62 23.40 0.14
C LEU A 123 0.48 22.45 -0.32
N PRO A 124 -0.52 22.95 -1.07
CA PRO A 124 -1.57 22.10 -1.66
C PRO A 124 -1.03 20.99 -2.56
N VAL A 125 -1.82 19.92 -2.74
CA VAL A 125 -1.48 18.77 -3.62
C VAL A 125 -1.20 19.20 -5.07
N THR A 126 -1.79 20.31 -5.51
CA THR A 126 -1.61 20.89 -6.85
C THR A 126 -0.34 21.74 -7.03
N ASN A 127 0.46 21.95 -5.98
CA ASN A 127 1.65 22.81 -6.05
C ASN A 127 2.91 22.00 -6.42
N PRO A 128 3.64 22.33 -7.49
CA PRO A 128 4.83 21.58 -7.92
C PRO A 128 6.00 21.63 -6.92
N ALA A 129 6.02 22.58 -5.97
CA ALA A 129 7.01 22.62 -4.90
C ALA A 129 6.67 21.73 -3.69
N ARG A 130 5.58 20.95 -3.75
CA ARG A 130 5.18 19.99 -2.71
C ARG A 130 6.23 18.90 -2.50
N ASP A 131 6.71 18.29 -3.56
CA ASP A 131 7.70 17.20 -3.46
C ASP A 131 9.16 17.72 -3.37
N LYS A 132 9.37 19.02 -3.05
CA LYS A 132 10.69 19.67 -2.93
C LYS A 132 11.65 18.93 -1.99
N TYR A 133 11.14 18.22 -0.99
CA TYR A 133 11.93 17.51 0.03
C TYR A 133 11.86 15.99 -0.10
N LEU A 134 11.29 15.46 -1.19
CA LEU A 134 11.17 14.02 -1.45
C LEU A 134 12.55 13.34 -1.51
N TYR A 135 13.60 14.05 -1.93
CA TYR A 135 14.97 13.56 -1.92
C TYR A 135 15.48 13.12 -0.54
N LEU A 136 14.89 13.62 0.56
CA LEU A 136 15.21 13.14 1.91
C LEU A 136 14.55 11.79 2.21
N ALA A 137 13.32 11.59 1.72
CA ALA A 137 12.60 10.32 1.81
C ALA A 137 13.27 9.22 0.97
N GLU A 138 13.94 9.59 -0.13
CA GLU A 138 14.79 8.70 -0.94
C GLU A 138 16.14 8.35 -0.27
N GLN A 139 16.53 9.04 0.81
CA GLN A 139 17.84 8.95 1.47
C GLN A 139 17.77 8.57 2.97
N VAL A 140 16.64 8.01 3.41
CA VAL A 140 16.48 7.41 4.75
C VAL A 140 16.28 5.90 4.66
N ASP A 141 16.78 5.19 5.66
CA ASP A 141 16.52 3.77 5.80
C ASP A 141 15.09 3.58 6.32
N TRP A 142 14.23 2.99 5.50
CA TRP A 142 12.86 2.68 5.88
C TRP A 142 12.84 1.36 6.66
N VAL A 143 12.48 1.37 7.94
CA VAL A 143 12.64 0.20 8.82
C VAL A 143 11.30 -0.30 9.35
N LEU A 144 10.87 -1.47 8.87
CA LEU A 144 9.67 -2.14 9.39
C LEU A 144 9.96 -2.75 10.76
N HIS A 145 9.21 -2.31 11.76
CA HIS A 145 9.25 -2.80 13.12
C HIS A 145 8.10 -3.77 13.39
N ILE A 146 8.40 -4.87 14.08
CA ILE A 146 7.45 -5.92 14.46
C ILE A 146 7.76 -6.25 15.92
N ASP A 147 6.73 -6.32 16.76
CA ASP A 147 6.87 -6.42 18.23
C ASP A 147 7.86 -5.38 18.81
N GLN A 148 7.78 -4.15 18.30
CA GLN A 148 8.65 -3.00 18.61
C GLN A 148 10.15 -3.18 18.27
N GLN A 149 10.55 -4.30 17.65
CA GLN A 149 11.92 -4.52 17.19
C GLN A 149 12.05 -4.22 15.69
N PRO A 150 13.15 -3.60 15.22
CA PRO A 150 13.41 -3.49 13.78
C PRO A 150 13.65 -4.87 13.18
N ARG A 151 12.97 -5.22 12.08
CA ARG A 151 13.04 -6.56 11.45
C ARG A 151 13.44 -6.54 9.99
N TYR A 152 13.12 -5.49 9.25
CA TYR A 152 13.39 -5.38 7.81
C TYR A 152 13.78 -3.95 7.44
N VAL A 153 14.73 -3.80 6.52
CA VAL A 153 14.92 -2.56 5.75
C VAL A 153 14.09 -2.66 4.48
N LEU A 154 13.34 -1.62 4.13
CA LEU A 154 12.40 -1.59 3.02
C LEU A 154 12.94 -0.74 1.87
N MET A 155 13.04 -1.35 0.69
CA MET A 155 13.51 -0.70 -0.53
C MET A 155 12.33 -0.52 -1.49
N PRO A 156 11.72 0.69 -1.57
CA PRO A 156 10.64 0.96 -2.51
C PRO A 156 11.16 0.94 -3.96
N THR A 157 10.58 0.12 -4.83
CA THR A 157 11.03 0.01 -6.23
C THR A 157 10.56 1.14 -7.13
N THR A 158 9.44 1.80 -6.79
CA THR A 158 8.89 2.91 -7.55
C THR A 158 8.48 4.06 -6.62
N PRO A 159 8.23 5.27 -7.16
CA PRO A 159 7.67 6.38 -6.40
C PRO A 159 6.32 6.07 -5.72
N VAL A 160 5.58 5.06 -6.18
CA VAL A 160 4.29 4.67 -5.57
C VAL A 160 4.52 4.01 -4.21
N GLU A 161 5.46 3.06 -4.12
CA GLU A 161 5.80 2.44 -2.82
C GLU A 161 6.42 3.47 -1.87
N LEU A 162 7.27 4.38 -2.38
CA LEU A 162 7.84 5.46 -1.57
C LEU A 162 6.76 6.38 -0.99
N GLN A 163 5.79 6.80 -1.80
CA GLN A 163 4.66 7.62 -1.33
C GLN A 163 3.76 6.85 -0.34
N GLN A 164 3.61 5.54 -0.49
CA GLN A 164 2.89 4.70 0.49
C GLN A 164 3.65 4.55 1.83
N LEU A 165 4.98 4.51 1.81
CA LEU A 165 5.83 4.57 3.00
C LEU A 165 5.75 5.95 3.68
N ILE A 166 5.87 7.04 2.93
CA ILE A 166 5.72 8.41 3.46
C ILE A 166 4.34 8.58 4.10
N ALA A 167 3.27 8.17 3.42
CA ALA A 167 1.90 8.29 3.91
C ALA A 167 1.64 7.49 5.20
N ALA A 168 2.32 6.35 5.40
CA ALA A 168 2.25 5.58 6.65
C ALA A 168 2.84 6.32 7.88
N LEU A 169 3.68 7.35 7.67
CA LEU A 169 4.21 8.22 8.72
C LEU A 169 3.27 9.39 9.09
N LYS A 170 2.12 9.54 8.41
CA LYS A 170 1.12 10.56 8.74
C LYS A 170 0.39 10.15 10.04
N PRO A 171 0.42 10.94 11.13
CA PRO A 171 -0.32 10.58 12.33
C PRO A 171 -1.84 10.50 12.07
N PRO A 172 -2.58 9.60 12.75
CA PRO A 172 -4.04 9.63 12.73
C PRO A 172 -4.55 10.95 13.29
N SER A 173 -5.63 11.50 12.72
CA SER A 173 -6.16 12.80 13.14
C SER A 173 -6.70 12.80 14.57
N ASP A 174 -7.40 11.73 14.95
CA ASP A 174 -8.29 11.69 16.13
C ASP A 174 -8.13 10.41 16.99
N THR A 175 -7.13 9.56 16.71
CA THR A 175 -6.92 8.29 17.43
C THR A 175 -5.46 8.07 17.82
N LEU A 176 -5.26 7.26 18.86
CA LEU A 176 -3.95 6.69 19.24
C LEU A 176 -3.76 5.29 18.63
N GLU A 177 -4.45 4.98 17.52
CA GLU A 177 -4.32 3.67 16.87
C GLU A 177 -2.94 3.52 16.21
N PRO A 178 -2.32 2.33 16.29
CA PRO A 178 -1.13 2.03 15.52
C PRO A 178 -1.48 1.99 14.03
N ILE A 179 -0.76 2.77 13.23
CA ILE A 179 -0.76 2.59 11.77
C ILE A 179 0.11 1.37 11.48
N TYR A 180 -0.50 0.36 10.86
CA TYR A 180 0.21 -0.79 10.34
C TYR A 180 0.54 -0.60 8.86
N THR A 181 1.74 -1.02 8.49
CA THR A 181 2.25 -1.07 7.12
C THR A 181 2.34 -2.53 6.70
N CYS A 182 1.66 -2.86 5.61
CA CYS A 182 1.81 -4.11 4.89
C CYS A 182 2.88 -3.96 3.81
N VAL A 183 3.77 -4.95 3.73
CA VAL A 183 4.80 -5.04 2.69
C VAL A 183 4.70 -6.39 2.00
N ILE A 184 4.46 -6.36 0.70
CA ILE A 184 4.60 -7.52 -0.19
C ILE A 184 5.89 -7.31 -0.99
N GLY A 185 6.81 -8.26 -0.93
CA GLY A 185 8.13 -8.13 -1.55
C GLY A 185 8.94 -9.42 -1.50
N HIS A 186 10.23 -9.32 -1.83
CA HIS A 186 11.18 -10.42 -1.65
C HIS A 186 12.42 -9.94 -0.88
N VAL A 187 13.01 -10.85 -0.10
CA VAL A 187 14.25 -10.59 0.63
C VAL A 187 15.41 -10.51 -0.36
N SER A 188 16.20 -9.45 -0.25
CA SER A 188 17.44 -9.24 -0.97
C SER A 188 18.61 -9.91 -0.24
N ALA A 189 19.59 -10.41 -0.98
CA ALA A 189 20.85 -10.89 -0.43
C ALA A 189 21.88 -9.75 -0.20
N ALA A 190 21.48 -8.49 -0.41
CA ALA A 190 22.31 -7.33 -0.12
C ALA A 190 22.49 -7.12 1.39
N GLN A 191 23.62 -6.52 1.75
CA GLN A 191 24.01 -6.24 3.12
C GLN A 191 23.95 -4.72 3.36
N ASN A 192 23.06 -4.30 4.26
CA ASN A 192 22.96 -2.91 4.73
C ASN A 192 23.69 -2.71 6.08
N ASP A 193 23.97 -1.45 6.41
CA ASP A 193 24.67 -1.02 7.62
C ASP A 193 23.93 -1.37 8.93
N LEU A 194 22.62 -1.60 8.86
CA LEU A 194 21.79 -2.02 9.99
C LEU A 194 21.85 -3.54 10.25
N ALA A 195 22.49 -4.32 9.36
CA ALA A 195 22.57 -5.77 9.40
C ALA A 195 21.21 -6.50 9.48
N LEU A 196 20.16 -5.87 8.96
CA LEU A 196 18.80 -6.44 8.86
C LEU A 196 18.58 -7.05 7.47
N PRO A 197 17.67 -8.03 7.32
CA PRO A 197 17.21 -8.46 5.99
C PRO A 197 16.61 -7.28 5.22
N GLU A 198 17.14 -7.02 4.05
CA GLU A 198 16.63 -6.01 3.11
C GLU A 198 15.47 -6.60 2.30
N VAL A 199 14.42 -5.82 2.07
CA VAL A 199 13.22 -6.23 1.33
C VAL A 199 13.03 -5.31 0.15
N ILE A 200 13.10 -5.87 -1.05
CA ILE A 200 12.72 -5.16 -2.27
C ILE A 200 11.20 -5.22 -2.34
N CYS A 201 10.54 -4.10 -2.08
CA CYS A 201 9.09 -3.97 -2.01
C CYS A 201 8.47 -4.01 -3.41
N GLN A 202 7.45 -4.84 -3.65
CA GLN A 202 6.64 -4.80 -4.88
C GLN A 202 5.25 -4.20 -4.64
N GLN A 203 4.76 -4.22 -3.40
CA GLN A 203 3.61 -3.43 -2.99
C GLN A 203 3.73 -3.03 -1.52
N VAL A 204 3.49 -1.76 -1.24
CA VAL A 204 3.34 -1.23 0.13
C VAL A 204 1.95 -0.63 0.25
N TYR A 205 1.29 -0.82 1.39
CA TYR A 205 0.06 -0.11 1.76
C TYR A 205 -0.07 -0.05 3.29
N HIS A 206 -0.79 0.94 3.81
CA HIS A 206 -0.95 1.18 5.25
C HIS A 206 -2.42 1.32 5.65
N HIS A 207 -2.71 1.08 6.93
CA HIS A 207 -4.06 1.13 7.52
C HIS A 207 -3.99 1.20 9.05
N THR A 208 -4.97 1.82 9.70
CA THR A 208 -5.33 1.53 11.10
C THR A 208 -6.30 0.34 11.17
N LEU A 209 -6.63 -0.15 12.38
CA LEU A 209 -7.67 -1.19 12.51
C LEU A 209 -9.06 -0.62 12.20
N THR A 210 -9.30 0.66 12.50
CA THR A 210 -10.49 1.39 12.05
C THR A 210 -10.56 1.50 10.52
N ASP A 211 -9.47 1.81 9.82
CA ASP A 211 -9.44 1.84 8.34
C ASP A 211 -9.74 0.46 7.75
N LEU A 212 -9.16 -0.61 8.32
CA LEU A 212 -9.45 -1.99 7.92
C LEU A 212 -10.93 -2.33 8.11
N HIS A 213 -11.49 -2.05 9.29
CA HIS A 213 -12.89 -2.30 9.59
C HIS A 213 -13.81 -1.59 8.59
N ASN A 214 -13.57 -0.30 8.36
CA ASN A 214 -14.40 0.53 7.50
C ASN A 214 -14.28 0.10 6.02
N THR A 215 -13.07 -0.25 5.58
CA THR A 215 -12.83 -0.80 4.23
C THR A 215 -13.57 -2.11 4.03
N MET A 216 -13.45 -3.05 4.98
CA MET A 216 -14.14 -4.34 4.92
C MET A 216 -15.67 -4.15 4.95
N GLN A 217 -16.18 -3.26 5.79
CA GLN A 217 -17.61 -2.94 5.84
C GLN A 217 -18.12 -2.38 4.50
N GLN A 218 -17.36 -1.48 3.86
CA GLN A 218 -17.72 -0.90 2.57
C GLN A 218 -17.72 -1.92 1.42
N ILE A 219 -16.78 -2.86 1.37
CA ILE A 219 -16.65 -3.81 0.25
C ILE A 219 -17.42 -5.12 0.43
N SER A 220 -17.70 -5.53 1.67
CA SER A 220 -18.40 -6.79 1.99
C SER A 220 -19.87 -6.61 2.38
N SER A 221 -20.28 -5.38 2.74
CA SER A 221 -21.56 -5.09 3.40
C SER A 221 -21.79 -5.86 4.72
N ALA A 222 -20.75 -6.45 5.32
CA ALA A 222 -20.85 -7.17 6.58
C ALA A 222 -21.07 -6.22 7.77
N GLU A 223 -21.82 -6.68 8.76
CA GLU A 223 -21.98 -5.97 10.03
C GLU A 223 -20.69 -5.94 10.85
N THR A 224 -20.51 -4.85 11.61
CA THR A 224 -19.37 -4.61 12.52
C THR A 224 -19.02 -5.81 13.40
N ASN A 225 -20.01 -6.52 13.95
CA ASN A 225 -19.77 -7.67 14.81
C ASN A 225 -19.04 -8.80 14.06
N ALA A 226 -19.46 -9.12 12.84
CA ALA A 226 -18.83 -10.14 12.01
C ALA A 226 -17.40 -9.73 11.57
N ILE A 227 -17.17 -8.43 11.35
CA ILE A 227 -15.85 -7.90 11.02
C ILE A 227 -14.90 -7.99 12.22
N GLN A 228 -15.37 -7.59 13.40
CA GLN A 228 -14.61 -7.69 14.64
C GLN A 228 -14.32 -9.15 15.04
N ASP A 229 -15.28 -10.07 14.84
CA ASP A 229 -15.10 -11.49 15.12
C ASP A 229 -14.00 -12.09 14.23
N VAL A 230 -13.99 -11.82 12.92
CA VAL A 230 -12.91 -12.29 12.03
C VAL A 230 -11.55 -11.66 12.39
N ILE A 231 -11.48 -10.35 12.64
CA ILE A 231 -10.21 -9.69 12.99
C ILE A 231 -9.63 -10.26 14.31
N ARG A 232 -10.50 -10.59 15.27
CA ARG A 232 -10.13 -11.23 16.54
C ARG A 232 -9.62 -12.65 16.34
N GLU A 233 -10.37 -13.49 15.62
CA GLU A 233 -10.05 -14.92 15.42
C GLU A 233 -8.90 -15.15 14.43
N LEU A 234 -8.58 -14.18 13.57
CA LEU A 234 -7.32 -14.15 12.83
C LEU A 234 -6.11 -13.82 13.72
N GLU A 235 -6.30 -13.38 14.97
CA GLU A 235 -5.27 -12.74 15.81
C GLU A 235 -4.46 -11.70 15.03
N LEU A 236 -5.13 -10.72 14.42
CA LEU A 236 -4.46 -9.77 13.51
C LEU A 236 -3.50 -8.85 14.29
N LYS A 237 -2.21 -9.19 14.24
CA LYS A 237 -1.10 -8.49 14.89
C LYS A 237 0.13 -8.49 13.97
N PRO A 238 1.07 -7.54 14.13
CA PRO A 238 2.35 -7.55 13.44
C PRO A 238 3.01 -8.93 13.42
N ASN A 239 3.55 -9.33 12.27
CA ASN A 239 4.15 -10.64 12.06
C ASN A 239 5.15 -10.61 10.90
N LEU A 240 6.07 -11.57 10.90
CA LEU A 240 7.23 -11.57 9.99
C LEU A 240 6.85 -11.78 8.53
N GLY A 241 5.69 -12.38 8.25
CA GLY A 241 5.22 -12.50 6.87
C GLY A 241 6.08 -13.39 5.98
N ARG A 242 6.97 -14.22 6.55
CA ARG A 242 7.89 -15.08 5.80
C ARG A 242 7.46 -16.54 5.73
N ASN A 243 6.71 -17.02 6.73
CA ASN A 243 6.15 -18.37 6.70
C ASN A 243 4.77 -18.37 6.01
N ASP A 244 4.38 -19.53 5.47
CA ASP A 244 3.15 -19.71 4.70
C ASP A 244 1.89 -19.29 5.47
N TYR A 245 1.84 -19.55 6.78
CA TYR A 245 0.68 -19.20 7.61
C TYR A 245 0.57 -17.70 7.88
N ASP A 246 1.68 -16.99 8.15
CA ASP A 246 1.69 -15.52 8.23
C ASP A 246 1.21 -14.90 6.91
N ARG A 247 1.72 -15.42 5.79
CA ARG A 247 1.41 -14.92 4.44
C ARG A 247 -0.05 -15.17 4.05
N ALA A 248 -0.57 -16.36 4.35
CA ALA A 248 -1.98 -16.69 4.16
C ALA A 248 -2.90 -15.86 5.10
N LYS A 249 -2.52 -15.68 6.37
CA LYS A 249 -3.25 -14.86 7.35
C LYS A 249 -3.37 -13.41 6.89
N ASN A 250 -2.26 -12.78 6.53
CA ASN A 250 -2.24 -11.39 6.08
C ASN A 250 -3.02 -11.23 4.77
N PHE A 251 -2.89 -12.19 3.83
CA PHE A 251 -3.70 -12.19 2.62
C PHE A 251 -5.22 -12.22 2.92
N VAL A 252 -5.73 -13.16 3.73
CA VAL A 252 -7.17 -13.22 3.99
C VAL A 252 -7.68 -12.03 4.80
N ALA A 253 -6.88 -11.49 5.73
CA ALA A 253 -7.22 -10.30 6.51
C ALA A 253 -7.42 -9.06 5.63
N PHE A 254 -6.60 -8.88 4.59
CA PHE A 254 -6.55 -7.62 3.82
C PHE A 254 -7.14 -7.70 2.42
N ARG A 255 -7.30 -8.89 1.84
CA ARG A 255 -7.63 -9.07 0.42
C ARG A 255 -8.77 -10.05 0.14
N TYR A 256 -9.31 -10.76 1.14
CA TYR A 256 -10.40 -11.71 0.92
C TYR A 256 -11.69 -11.31 1.65
N PRO A 257 -12.55 -10.45 1.06
CA PRO A 257 -13.76 -9.95 1.73
C PRO A 257 -14.76 -11.06 2.10
N ASP A 258 -14.76 -12.20 1.38
CA ASP A 258 -15.76 -13.24 1.56
C ASP A 258 -15.73 -13.92 2.93
N ILE A 259 -14.60 -13.92 3.66
CA ILE A 259 -14.53 -14.44 5.03
C ILE A 259 -15.42 -13.62 5.98
N TYR A 260 -15.51 -12.30 5.75
CA TYR A 260 -16.36 -11.38 6.47
C TYR A 260 -17.82 -11.52 6.03
N VAL A 261 -18.08 -11.64 4.72
CA VAL A 261 -19.41 -11.92 4.16
C VAL A 261 -19.97 -13.23 4.73
N HIS A 262 -19.15 -14.28 4.78
CA HIS A 262 -19.54 -15.60 5.28
C HIS A 262 -19.79 -15.57 6.79
N THR A 263 -18.92 -14.91 7.56
CA THR A 263 -19.13 -14.75 9.00
C THR A 263 -20.42 -13.97 9.30
N HIS A 264 -20.73 -12.93 8.53
CA HIS A 264 -21.99 -12.19 8.66
C HIS A 264 -23.22 -13.05 8.28
N LYS A 265 -23.13 -13.89 7.24
CA LYS A 265 -24.18 -14.86 6.88
C LYS A 265 -24.42 -15.91 7.97
N MET A 266 -23.36 -16.39 8.64
CA MET A 266 -23.49 -17.31 9.77
C MET A 266 -24.06 -16.60 11.01
N LEU A 267 -23.62 -15.37 11.31
CA LEU A 267 -24.06 -14.60 12.47
C LEU A 267 -25.54 -14.19 12.39
N THR A 268 -26.01 -13.80 11.20
CA THR A 268 -27.43 -13.46 10.95
C THR A 268 -28.30 -14.70 10.80
N GLY A 269 -27.79 -15.76 10.16
CA GLY A 269 -28.54 -16.97 9.85
C GLY A 269 -29.56 -16.79 8.73
N SER A 270 -30.32 -17.84 8.46
CA SER A 270 -31.40 -17.86 7.46
C SER A 270 -32.38 -18.99 7.74
N ASN A 271 -33.47 -19.07 6.96
CA ASN A 271 -34.44 -20.18 7.04
C ASN A 271 -33.82 -21.58 6.81
N ALA A 272 -32.59 -21.66 6.27
CA ALA A 272 -31.88 -22.92 6.00
C ALA A 272 -30.64 -23.14 6.89
N ILE A 273 -30.16 -22.11 7.60
CA ILE A 273 -28.92 -22.14 8.39
C ILE A 273 -29.18 -21.39 9.72
N PRO A 274 -29.20 -22.07 10.87
CA PRO A 274 -29.32 -21.42 12.18
C PRO A 274 -28.21 -20.38 12.40
N ASN A 275 -28.48 -19.36 13.20
CA ASN A 275 -27.46 -18.37 13.51
C ASN A 275 -26.35 -18.95 14.39
N ALA A 276 -25.10 -18.65 14.05
CA ALA A 276 -23.91 -19.23 14.65
C ALA A 276 -22.77 -18.22 14.72
N SER A 277 -22.21 -18.01 15.91
CA SER A 277 -20.99 -17.22 16.07
C SER A 277 -19.75 -17.96 15.58
N LEU A 278 -18.78 -17.21 15.06
CA LEU A 278 -17.44 -17.71 14.77
C LEU A 278 -16.76 -18.11 16.10
N LEU A 279 -16.19 -19.31 16.15
CA LEU A 279 -15.56 -19.89 17.33
C LEU A 279 -14.04 -20.05 17.17
N ARG A 280 -13.56 -20.23 15.93
CA ARG A 280 -12.14 -20.38 15.62
C ARG A 280 -11.84 -20.20 14.14
N ILE A 281 -10.71 -19.57 13.84
CA ILE A 281 -10.00 -19.74 12.56
C ILE A 281 -8.73 -20.57 12.82
N ALA A 282 -8.42 -21.54 11.95
CA ALA A 282 -7.25 -22.41 12.09
C ALA A 282 -6.55 -22.60 10.74
N PHE A 283 -5.22 -22.66 10.76
CA PHE A 283 -4.35 -22.75 9.57
C PHE A 283 -3.59 -24.08 9.59
N THR A 284 -3.57 -24.78 8.45
CA THR A 284 -2.85 -26.05 8.25
C THR A 284 -2.32 -26.15 6.83
N HIS A 285 -1.14 -26.74 6.60
CA HIS A 285 -0.74 -27.13 5.25
C HIS A 285 -1.68 -28.21 4.70
N PHE A 286 -2.07 -28.10 3.43
CA PHE A 286 -2.90 -29.11 2.76
C PHE A 286 -2.10 -30.38 2.45
N ASP A 287 -0.97 -30.22 1.75
CA ASP A 287 -0.02 -31.30 1.46
C ASP A 287 1.40 -30.74 1.49
N SER A 288 2.33 -31.54 2.03
CA SER A 288 3.76 -31.27 2.08
C SER A 288 4.52 -31.75 0.84
N GLN A 289 3.87 -32.56 -0.02
CA GLN A 289 4.45 -33.15 -1.24
C GLN A 289 4.03 -32.40 -2.52
N SER A 290 3.22 -31.35 -2.38
CA SER A 290 2.79 -30.48 -3.46
C SER A 290 3.91 -29.51 -3.88
N GLU A 291 4.09 -29.28 -5.19
CA GLU A 291 4.97 -28.21 -5.70
C GLU A 291 4.45 -26.81 -5.30
N HIS A 292 3.15 -26.70 -5.03
CA HIS A 292 2.51 -25.48 -4.52
C HIS A 292 2.47 -25.48 -2.98
N GLN A 293 2.86 -24.37 -2.38
CA GLN A 293 2.64 -24.05 -0.96
C GLN A 293 1.16 -23.73 -0.72
N LEU A 294 0.41 -24.73 -0.26
CA LEU A 294 -1.04 -24.65 -0.07
C LEU A 294 -1.41 -24.64 1.41
N VAL A 295 -2.11 -23.59 1.85
CA VAL A 295 -2.61 -23.44 3.23
C VAL A 295 -4.13 -23.59 3.22
N ASP A 296 -4.63 -24.62 3.90
CA ASP A 296 -6.02 -24.75 4.28
C ASP A 296 -6.33 -23.88 5.49
N ILE A 297 -7.41 -23.10 5.40
CA ILE A 297 -7.91 -22.25 6.47
C ILE A 297 -9.30 -22.74 6.86
N THR A 298 -9.40 -23.35 8.04
CA THR A 298 -10.64 -23.86 8.62
C THR A 298 -11.34 -22.77 9.43
N LEU A 299 -12.61 -22.52 9.10
CA LEU A 299 -13.55 -21.69 9.85
C LEU A 299 -14.48 -22.61 10.65
N THR A 300 -14.48 -22.47 11.98
CA THR A 300 -15.40 -23.19 12.86
C THR A 300 -16.43 -22.22 13.44
N TYR A 301 -17.71 -22.50 13.22
CA TYR A 301 -18.84 -21.78 13.82
C TYR A 301 -19.59 -22.68 14.78
N LYS A 302 -20.26 -22.09 15.78
CA LYS A 302 -21.10 -22.79 16.75
C LYS A 302 -22.50 -22.20 16.74
N GLU A 303 -23.53 -23.04 16.58
CA GLU A 303 -24.93 -22.59 16.63
C GLU A 303 -25.22 -21.89 17.97
N ASN A 304 -25.90 -20.73 17.93
CA ASN A 304 -26.15 -19.94 19.13
C ASN A 304 -27.21 -20.57 20.05
N ALA A 305 -28.11 -21.40 19.48
CA ALA A 305 -29.18 -22.09 20.18
C ALA A 305 -28.89 -23.57 20.49
N SER A 306 -27.73 -24.12 20.11
CA SER A 306 -27.44 -25.55 20.24
C SER A 306 -25.94 -25.85 20.43
N PRO A 307 -25.55 -27.09 20.79
CA PRO A 307 -24.14 -27.49 20.86
C PRO A 307 -23.53 -27.85 19.48
N ARG A 308 -24.28 -27.71 18.39
CA ARG A 308 -23.84 -28.07 17.04
C ARG A 308 -22.84 -27.06 16.49
N HIS A 309 -21.91 -27.58 15.70
CA HIS A 309 -20.87 -26.80 15.03
C HIS A 309 -21.02 -26.93 13.51
N HIS A 310 -20.64 -25.87 12.79
CA HIS A 310 -20.49 -25.87 11.34
C HIS A 310 -19.01 -25.68 11.01
N TYR A 311 -18.54 -26.43 10.01
CA TYR A 311 -17.15 -26.43 9.58
C TYR A 311 -17.09 -26.07 8.11
N TYR A 312 -16.32 -25.04 7.79
CA TYR A 312 -16.05 -24.59 6.43
C TYR A 312 -14.54 -24.47 6.26
N PHE A 313 -14.05 -24.70 5.04
CA PHE A 313 -12.66 -24.41 4.71
C PHE A 313 -12.57 -23.62 3.41
N LEU A 314 -11.49 -22.87 3.28
CA LEU A 314 -11.01 -22.27 2.05
C LEU A 314 -9.52 -22.58 1.92
N ARG A 315 -8.96 -22.43 0.72
CA ARG A 315 -7.53 -22.68 0.46
C ARG A 315 -6.85 -21.47 -0.15
N VAL A 316 -5.71 -21.10 0.41
CA VAL A 316 -4.81 -20.07 -0.11
C VAL A 316 -3.59 -20.75 -0.71
N ASP A 317 -3.24 -20.37 -1.94
CA ASP A 317 -1.92 -20.64 -2.51
C ASP A 317 -1.00 -19.47 -2.17
N VAL A 318 0.16 -19.76 -1.57
CA VAL A 318 1.19 -18.78 -1.21
C VAL A 318 2.50 -18.97 -1.98
N SER A 319 2.55 -19.88 -2.96
CA SER A 319 3.80 -20.27 -3.67
C SER A 319 4.47 -19.10 -4.39
N GLY A 320 3.66 -18.17 -4.91
CA GLY A 320 4.11 -16.95 -5.57
C GLY A 320 4.15 -15.75 -4.63
N LEU A 321 4.79 -14.66 -5.08
CA LEU A 321 4.88 -13.37 -4.39
C LEU A 321 3.51 -12.86 -3.87
N TYR A 322 2.47 -12.98 -4.70
CA TYR A 322 1.10 -12.60 -4.39
C TYR A 322 0.27 -13.85 -4.09
N PRO A 323 -0.18 -14.08 -2.85
CA PRO A 323 -1.11 -15.16 -2.56
C PRO A 323 -2.47 -14.97 -3.23
N PHE A 324 -3.18 -16.08 -3.46
CA PHE A 324 -4.51 -16.08 -4.06
C PHE A 324 -5.38 -17.21 -3.52
N ILE A 325 -6.70 -17.10 -3.72
CA ILE A 325 -7.65 -18.16 -3.37
C ILE A 325 -7.55 -19.30 -4.38
N ASN A 326 -7.10 -20.45 -3.91
CA ASN A 326 -7.07 -21.70 -4.65
C ASN A 326 -8.41 -22.46 -4.54
N THR A 327 -9.15 -22.25 -3.44
CA THR A 327 -10.47 -22.84 -3.22
C THR A 327 -11.31 -21.91 -2.33
N GLU A 328 -12.51 -21.54 -2.80
CA GLU A 328 -13.46 -20.69 -2.08
C GLU A 328 -14.02 -21.37 -0.82
N ILE A 329 -14.70 -20.60 0.04
CA ILE A 329 -15.27 -21.09 1.31
C ILE A 329 -16.37 -22.13 1.03
N GLN A 330 -16.09 -23.41 1.33
CA GLN A 330 -17.04 -24.51 1.18
C GLN A 330 -17.20 -25.33 2.48
N PRO A 331 -18.38 -25.92 2.74
CA PRO A 331 -18.61 -26.74 3.92
C PRO A 331 -17.84 -28.07 3.84
N PHE A 332 -17.38 -28.57 4.99
CA PHE A 332 -16.85 -29.92 5.11
C PHE A 332 -17.32 -30.59 6.40
N MET A 333 -17.05 -31.90 6.50
CA MET A 333 -17.19 -32.65 7.76
C MET A 333 -15.79 -33.00 8.25
N PRO A 334 -15.36 -32.54 9.45
CA PRO A 334 -14.10 -32.98 10.01
C PRO A 334 -14.16 -34.47 10.32
N LEU A 335 -13.08 -35.19 10.02
CA LEU A 335 -12.93 -36.57 10.45
C LEU A 335 -12.92 -36.59 11.98
N GLN A 336 -13.82 -37.35 12.60
CA GLN A 336 -13.83 -37.54 14.05
C GLN A 336 -12.59 -38.31 14.47
N THR A 337 -11.57 -37.60 14.94
CA THR A 337 -10.49 -38.19 15.73
C THR A 337 -11.11 -38.77 17.01
N MET A 338 -11.30 -40.09 17.01
CA MET A 338 -11.75 -40.85 18.17
C MET A 338 -10.64 -40.84 19.23
N ILE A 339 -10.58 -39.75 20.00
CA ILE A 339 -9.74 -39.67 21.19
C ILE A 339 -10.32 -40.66 22.20
N ALA A 340 -9.69 -41.83 22.27
CA ALA A 340 -10.02 -42.84 23.26
C ALA A 340 -9.66 -42.30 24.64
N SER A 341 -10.68 -41.90 25.42
CA SER A 341 -10.53 -41.54 26.82
C SER A 341 -10.04 -42.76 27.61
N GLY A 342 -8.83 -42.68 28.15
CA GLY A 342 -8.28 -43.63 29.14
C GLY A 342 -8.63 -43.26 30.57
#